data_AF-A0A838W292-F1
#
_entry.id   AF-A0A838W292-F1
#
_cell.length_a   1.000
_cell.length_b   1.000
_cell.length_c   1.000
_cell.angle_alpha   90.00
_cell.angle_beta   90.00
_cell.angle_gamma   90.00
#
_symmetry.space_group_name_H-M   'P 1'
#
loop_
_entity.id
_entity.type
_entity.pdbx_description
1 polymer ?
#
loop_
_entity_poly.entity_id
_entity_poly.type
_entity_poly.pdbx_seq_one_letter_code
_entity_poly.pdbx_strand_id
1 'polypeptide(L)'
;MSQLQTDKYTVAWFKLAEFVARKEKERALGIYRLLTHSLHDQAVAYQLEGDLLFSFADAKALDSYTKAAELYEQQGKYIQALAIYEHFITLNPLEVSYAQKLFFLSCLLDQENKKKRALHLWAQALAHTIVEHNNAGSMLEESLSNLESCNQRELYEYTVLALVEKKYKASDVFIDQALEYIKEADASEIDCFIARLTAINTQAGQHAQEYYSKNFF
;
A
#
# COMPACT_ATOMS: atom_id res chain seq x y z
N MET A 1 -35.33 -11.28 28.66
CA MET A 1 -34.74 -10.15 29.41
C MET A 1 -33.38 -9.74 28.83
N SER A 2 -33.25 -9.51 27.52
CA SER A 2 -31.99 -9.10 26.87
C SER A 2 -31.91 -7.60 26.52
N GLN A 3 -33.03 -6.87 26.55
CA GLN A 3 -33.09 -5.45 26.12
C GLN A 3 -32.35 -4.48 27.06
N LEU A 4 -32.35 -4.73 28.39
CA LEU A 4 -31.78 -3.80 29.37
C LEU A 4 -30.24 -3.65 29.32
N GLN A 5 -29.53 -4.63 28.76
CA GLN A 5 -28.07 -4.53 28.62
C GLN A 5 -27.70 -3.75 27.35
N THR A 6 -28.45 -3.93 26.26
CA THR A 6 -28.22 -3.23 24.99
C THR A 6 -28.36 -1.72 25.14
N ASP A 7 -29.35 -1.25 25.91
CA ASP A 7 -29.59 0.18 26.14
C ASP A 7 -28.41 0.89 26.84
N LYS A 8 -27.73 0.20 27.77
CA LYS A 8 -26.58 0.77 28.49
C LYS A 8 -25.37 0.98 27.57
N TYR A 9 -25.12 0.05 26.65
CA TYR A 9 -24.05 0.19 25.68
C TYR A 9 -24.32 1.34 24.71
N THR A 10 -25.56 1.48 24.25
CA THR A 10 -25.97 2.57 23.37
C THR A 10 -25.70 3.95 24.01
N VAL A 11 -26.05 4.11 25.30
CA VAL A 11 -25.77 5.36 26.04
C VAL A 11 -24.28 5.62 26.19
N ALA A 12 -23.48 4.58 26.47
CA ALA A 12 -22.03 4.72 26.60
C ALA A 12 -21.34 5.10 25.27
N TRP A 13 -21.79 4.55 24.13
CA TRP A 13 -21.33 4.98 22.81
C TRP A 13 -21.70 6.44 22.49
N PHE A 14 -22.90 6.90 22.85
CA PHE A 14 -23.27 8.31 22.72
C PHE A 14 -22.40 9.22 23.59
N LYS A 15 -22.08 8.81 24.82
CA LYS A 15 -21.19 9.56 25.71
C LYS A 15 -19.76 9.62 25.18
N LEU A 16 -19.27 8.53 24.60
CA LEU A 16 -17.98 8.50 23.92
C LEU A 16 -17.95 9.54 22.78
N ALA A 17 -18.96 9.54 21.91
CA ALA A 17 -19.08 10.49 20.81
C ALA A 17 -19.15 11.95 21.29
N GLU A 18 -19.87 12.22 22.40
CA GLU A 18 -19.93 13.54 23.03
C GLU A 18 -18.54 14.00 23.50
N PHE A 19 -17.76 13.12 24.13
CA PHE A 19 -16.39 13.46 24.56
C PHE A 19 -15.45 13.69 23.38
N VAL A 20 -15.57 12.92 22.30
CA VAL A 20 -14.82 13.15 21.06
C VAL A 20 -15.15 14.52 20.46
N ALA A 21 -16.44 14.85 20.35
CA ALA A 21 -16.90 16.14 19.82
C ALA A 21 -16.38 17.34 20.65
N ARG A 22 -16.21 17.17 21.96
CA ARG A 22 -15.66 18.17 22.87
C ARG A 22 -14.12 18.16 22.97
N LYS A 23 -13.44 17.28 22.24
CA LYS A 23 -11.98 17.07 22.32
C LYS A 23 -11.49 16.63 23.72
N GLU A 24 -12.34 15.97 24.50
CA GLU A 24 -12.04 15.50 25.86
C GLU A 24 -11.40 14.08 25.84
N LYS A 25 -10.16 13.99 25.35
CA LYS A 25 -9.45 12.73 25.10
C LYS A 25 -9.43 11.74 26.27
N GLU A 26 -9.01 12.18 27.47
CA GLU A 26 -8.87 11.26 28.62
C GLU A 26 -10.21 10.67 29.07
N ARG A 27 -11.29 11.45 28.99
CA ARG A 27 -12.65 10.98 29.30
C ARG A 27 -13.15 10.03 28.23
N ALA A 28 -12.90 10.33 26.96
CA ALA A 28 -13.23 9.45 25.86
C ALA A 28 -12.52 8.09 26.00
N LEU A 29 -11.21 8.09 26.26
CA LEU A 29 -10.42 6.86 26.51
C LEU A 29 -10.93 6.10 27.74
N GLY A 30 -11.35 6.79 28.80
CA GLY A 30 -11.96 6.18 29.97
C GLY A 30 -13.23 5.40 29.64
N ILE A 31 -14.16 6.01 28.90
CA ILE A 31 -15.39 5.33 28.45
C ILE A 31 -15.08 4.20 27.47
N TYR A 32 -14.16 4.43 26.54
CA TYR A 32 -13.75 3.42 25.57
C TYR A 32 -13.25 2.14 26.26
N ARG A 33 -12.35 2.24 27.25
CA ARG A 33 -11.85 1.07 28.01
C ARG A 33 -12.97 0.26 28.67
N LEU A 34 -14.01 0.93 29.17
CA LEU A 34 -15.19 0.25 29.73
C LEU A 34 -15.99 -0.49 28.65
N LEU A 35 -16.13 0.12 27.47
CA LEU A 35 -16.80 -0.48 26.33
C LEU A 35 -16.00 -1.65 25.74
N THR A 36 -14.67 -1.58 25.73
CA THR A 36 -13.81 -2.63 25.16
C THR A 36 -14.03 -3.99 25.83
N HIS A 37 -14.40 -4.03 27.11
CA HIS A 37 -14.74 -5.28 27.81
C HIS A 37 -15.96 -6.01 27.21
N SER A 38 -16.81 -5.30 26.46
CA SER A 38 -17.94 -5.91 25.74
C SER A 38 -17.60 -6.34 24.31
N LEU A 39 -16.43 -5.93 23.79
CA LEU A 39 -15.94 -6.31 22.47
C LEU A 39 -15.22 -7.65 22.58
N HIS A 40 -15.79 -8.67 21.93
CA HIS A 40 -15.22 -10.02 21.92
C HIS A 40 -14.11 -10.16 20.86
N ASP A 41 -14.12 -9.28 19.86
CA ASP A 41 -13.12 -9.27 18.79
C ASP A 41 -12.04 -8.23 19.09
N GLN A 42 -10.85 -8.71 19.41
CA GLN A 42 -9.69 -7.85 19.70
C GLN A 42 -9.28 -7.01 18.49
N ALA A 43 -9.46 -7.48 17.26
CA ALA A 43 -9.11 -6.71 16.07
C ALA A 43 -10.01 -5.47 15.95
N VAL A 44 -11.32 -5.64 16.18
CA VAL A 44 -12.29 -4.55 16.21
C VAL A 44 -11.98 -3.56 17.33
N ALA A 45 -11.60 -4.06 18.51
CA ALA A 45 -11.17 -3.19 19.61
C ALA A 45 -9.97 -2.33 19.18
N TYR A 46 -8.90 -2.92 18.67
CA TYR A 46 -7.74 -2.14 18.24
C TYR A 46 -8.06 -1.16 17.10
N GLN A 47 -8.94 -1.53 16.17
CA GLN A 47 -9.39 -0.60 15.12
C GLN A 47 -10.10 0.61 15.72
N LEU A 48 -11.06 0.38 16.63
CA LEU A 48 -11.80 1.46 17.29
C LEU A 48 -10.91 2.33 18.19
N GLU A 49 -9.90 1.74 18.84
CA GLU A 49 -8.88 2.50 19.55
C GLU A 49 -8.09 3.39 18.59
N GLY A 50 -7.69 2.85 17.42
CA GLY A 50 -7.06 3.60 16.34
C GLY A 50 -7.91 4.78 15.88
N ASP A 51 -9.20 4.55 15.56
CA ASP A 51 -10.15 5.58 15.14
C ASP A 51 -10.30 6.68 16.21
N LEU A 52 -10.39 6.27 17.47
CA LEU A 52 -10.51 7.17 18.60
C LEU A 52 -9.25 8.03 18.76
N LEU A 53 -8.07 7.42 18.78
CA LEU A 53 -6.79 8.11 18.90
C LEU A 53 -6.55 9.06 17.71
N PHE A 54 -6.90 8.62 16.50
CA PHE A 54 -6.79 9.41 15.28
C PHE A 54 -7.66 10.66 15.35
N SER A 55 -8.87 10.56 15.89
CA SER A 55 -9.77 11.72 16.08
C SER A 55 -9.18 12.83 16.97
N PHE A 56 -8.20 12.48 17.81
CA PHE A 56 -7.46 13.42 18.67
C PHE A 56 -6.05 13.75 18.14
N ALA A 57 -5.72 13.35 16.90
CA ALA A 57 -4.39 13.48 16.31
C ALA A 57 -3.28 12.88 17.18
N ASP A 58 -3.55 11.77 17.87
CA ASP A 58 -2.55 11.03 18.63
C ASP A 58 -1.76 10.09 17.71
N ALA A 59 -0.43 10.20 17.75
CA ALA A 59 0.48 9.37 16.97
C ALA A 59 0.32 7.86 17.24
N LYS A 60 -0.16 7.48 18.44
CA LYS A 60 -0.43 6.08 18.79
C LYS A 60 -1.54 5.43 17.98
N ALA A 61 -2.33 6.21 17.22
CA ALA A 61 -3.36 5.67 16.35
C ALA A 61 -2.81 4.65 15.34
N LEU A 62 -1.62 4.92 14.78
CA LEU A 62 -0.98 4.02 13.82
C LEU A 62 -0.61 2.67 14.46
N ASP A 63 -0.11 2.67 15.70
CA ASP A 63 0.21 1.45 16.43
C ASP A 63 -1.06 0.59 16.65
N SER A 64 -2.17 1.22 17.03
CA SER A 64 -3.45 0.52 17.23
C SER A 64 -4.00 -0.03 15.91
N TYR A 65 -3.97 0.74 14.81
CA TYR A 65 -4.34 0.23 13.50
C TYR A 65 -3.45 -0.92 13.03
N THR A 66 -2.14 -0.86 13.32
CA THR A 66 -1.19 -1.91 12.90
C THR A 66 -1.55 -3.23 13.58
N LYS A 67 -1.79 -3.19 14.89
CA LYS A 67 -2.27 -4.36 15.65
C LYS A 67 -3.61 -4.89 15.12
N ALA A 68 -4.53 -3.99 14.75
CA ALA A 68 -5.81 -4.39 14.18
C ALA A 68 -5.64 -5.11 12.83
N ALA A 69 -4.81 -4.59 11.93
CA ALA A 69 -4.52 -5.20 10.63
C ALA A 69 -3.88 -6.59 10.80
N GLU A 70 -2.88 -6.73 11.65
CA GLU A 70 -2.22 -8.00 11.94
C GLU A 70 -3.20 -9.04 12.49
N LEU A 71 -4.06 -8.65 13.44
CA LEU A 71 -5.08 -9.55 13.98
C LEU A 71 -6.14 -9.93 12.94
N TYR A 72 -6.54 -9.01 12.07
CA TYR A 72 -7.45 -9.33 10.97
C TYR A 72 -6.82 -10.32 9.99
N GLU A 73 -5.55 -10.16 9.64
CA GLU A 73 -4.81 -11.14 8.82
C GLU A 73 -4.76 -12.52 9.50
N GLN A 74 -4.40 -12.57 10.79
CA GLN A 74 -4.34 -13.83 11.57
C GLN A 74 -5.69 -14.53 11.68
N GLN A 75 -6.79 -13.78 11.71
CA GLN A 75 -8.15 -14.29 11.77
C GLN A 75 -8.73 -14.64 10.39
N GLY A 76 -7.99 -14.44 9.29
CA GLY A 76 -8.48 -14.64 7.93
C GLY A 76 -9.51 -13.59 7.47
N LYS A 77 -9.63 -12.48 8.19
CA LYS A 77 -10.53 -11.35 7.91
C LYS A 77 -9.87 -10.36 6.96
N TYR A 78 -9.53 -10.85 5.75
CA TYR A 78 -8.70 -10.11 4.80
C TYR A 78 -9.35 -8.83 4.27
N ILE A 79 -10.68 -8.75 4.19
CA ILE A 79 -11.38 -7.54 3.74
C ILE A 79 -11.16 -6.40 4.74
N GLN A 80 -11.22 -6.69 6.05
CA GLN A 80 -10.97 -5.72 7.10
C GLN A 80 -9.50 -5.31 7.13
N ALA A 81 -8.57 -6.26 7.02
CA ALA A 81 -7.14 -5.95 6.92
C ALA A 81 -6.85 -5.04 5.70
N LEU A 82 -7.42 -5.37 4.53
CA LEU A 82 -7.29 -4.58 3.31
C LEU A 82 -7.76 -3.14 3.52
N ALA A 83 -8.90 -2.93 4.19
CA ALA A 83 -9.42 -1.59 4.48
C ALA A 83 -8.48 -0.77 5.38
N ILE A 84 -7.82 -1.41 6.35
CA ILE A 84 -6.81 -0.73 7.17
C ILE A 84 -5.58 -0.34 6.34
N TYR A 85 -5.08 -1.23 5.47
CA TYR A 85 -3.95 -0.89 4.60
C TYR A 85 -4.30 0.18 3.56
N GLU A 86 -5.53 0.20 3.04
CA GLU A 86 -6.03 1.31 2.23
C GLU A 86 -5.95 2.62 3.00
N HIS A 87 -6.35 2.62 4.28
CA HIS A 87 -6.22 3.80 5.13
C HIS A 87 -4.74 4.18 5.36
N PHE A 88 -3.86 3.23 5.63
CA PHE A 88 -2.43 3.50 5.79
C PHE A 88 -1.80 4.15 4.58
N ILE A 89 -2.13 3.69 3.37
CA ILE A 89 -1.63 4.32 2.14
C ILE A 89 -2.17 5.74 1.98
N THR A 90 -3.39 6.05 2.43
CA THR A 90 -3.86 7.45 2.43
C THR A 90 -3.09 8.35 3.38
N LEU A 91 -2.54 7.79 4.47
CA LEU A 91 -1.75 8.54 5.46
C LEU A 91 -0.29 8.65 5.05
N ASN A 92 0.29 7.56 4.53
CA ASN A 92 1.66 7.50 4.06
C ASN A 92 1.73 6.71 2.73
N PRO A 93 1.58 7.39 1.57
CA PRO A 93 1.51 6.74 0.27
C PRO A 93 2.85 6.17 -0.22
N LEU A 94 3.95 6.50 0.45
CA LEU A 94 5.32 6.12 0.02
C LEU A 94 5.89 4.97 0.85
N GLU A 95 5.13 4.44 1.80
CA GLU A 95 5.54 3.30 2.62
C GLU A 95 5.42 1.99 1.81
N VAL A 96 6.57 1.43 1.45
CA VAL A 96 6.68 0.23 0.61
C VAL A 96 5.94 -0.96 1.23
N SER A 97 6.07 -1.15 2.55
CA SER A 97 5.50 -2.28 3.26
C SER A 97 3.96 -2.30 3.19
N TYR A 98 3.31 -1.13 3.26
CA TYR A 98 1.85 -1.01 3.17
C TYR A 98 1.33 -1.28 1.76
N ALA A 99 2.01 -0.75 0.74
CA ALA A 99 1.64 -1.00 -0.65
C ALA A 99 1.81 -2.47 -1.03
N GLN A 100 2.87 -3.12 -0.55
CA GLN A 100 3.10 -4.55 -0.70
C GLN A 100 2.01 -5.38 -0.03
N LYS A 101 1.65 -5.07 1.22
CA LYS A 101 0.54 -5.74 1.94
C LYS A 101 -0.80 -5.59 1.22
N LEU A 102 -1.10 -4.37 0.73
CA LEU A 102 -2.31 -4.12 -0.05
C LEU A 102 -2.34 -4.99 -1.32
N PHE A 103 -1.21 -5.10 -2.03
CA PHE A 103 -1.09 -5.93 -3.22
C PHE A 103 -1.38 -7.41 -2.90
N PHE A 104 -0.70 -8.00 -1.92
CA PHE A 104 -0.91 -9.42 -1.58
C PHE A 104 -2.34 -9.72 -1.14
N LEU A 105 -2.94 -8.87 -0.31
CA LEU A 105 -4.34 -9.04 0.10
C LEU A 105 -5.31 -8.89 -1.08
N SER A 106 -5.02 -7.99 -2.02
CA SER A 106 -5.85 -7.82 -3.23
C SER A 106 -5.77 -9.01 -4.18
N CYS A 107 -4.60 -9.67 -4.30
CA CYS A 107 -4.45 -10.93 -5.01
C CYS A 107 -5.24 -12.05 -4.34
N LEU A 108 -5.15 -12.15 -3.01
CA LEU A 108 -5.85 -13.19 -2.24
C LEU A 108 -7.38 -13.07 -2.34
N LEU A 109 -7.89 -11.85 -2.49
CA LEU A 109 -9.32 -11.55 -2.62
C LEU A 109 -9.82 -11.51 -4.07
N ASP A 110 -8.97 -11.81 -5.05
CA ASP A 110 -9.27 -11.78 -6.48
C ASP A 110 -9.85 -10.43 -6.97
N GLN A 111 -9.30 -9.32 -6.44
CA GLN A 111 -9.76 -7.97 -6.77
C GLN A 111 -8.85 -7.32 -7.82
N GLU A 112 -8.97 -7.75 -9.07
CA GLU A 112 -8.12 -7.32 -10.20
C GLU A 112 -7.89 -5.80 -10.30
N ASN A 113 -8.95 -5.00 -10.17
CA ASN A 113 -8.80 -3.54 -10.21
C ASN A 113 -7.97 -2.98 -9.04
N LYS A 114 -8.11 -3.57 -7.85
CA LYS A 114 -7.34 -3.17 -6.68
C LYS A 114 -5.91 -3.69 -6.75
N LYS A 115 -5.70 -4.89 -7.31
CA LYS A 115 -4.39 -5.47 -7.57
C LYS A 115 -3.53 -4.55 -8.42
N LYS A 116 -4.03 -4.12 -9.59
CA LYS A 116 -3.30 -3.20 -10.48
C LYS A 116 -2.98 -1.87 -9.80
N ARG A 117 -3.95 -1.32 -9.06
CA ARG A 117 -3.74 -0.08 -8.30
C ARG A 117 -2.68 -0.25 -7.21
N ALA A 118 -2.74 -1.33 -6.43
CA ALA A 118 -1.79 -1.61 -5.37
C ALA A 118 -0.38 -1.83 -5.93
N LEU A 119 -0.26 -2.51 -7.07
CA LEU A 119 1.01 -2.71 -7.75
C LEU A 119 1.64 -1.38 -8.20
N HIS A 120 0.83 -0.48 -8.77
CA HIS A 120 1.30 0.86 -9.14
C HIS A 120 1.76 1.67 -7.92
N LEU A 121 1.02 1.61 -6.81
CA LEU A 121 1.40 2.28 -5.57
C LEU A 121 2.72 1.73 -5.02
N TRP A 122 2.89 0.41 -5.07
CA TRP A 122 4.12 -0.24 -4.64
C TRP A 122 5.31 0.18 -5.50
N ALA A 123 5.15 0.20 -6.82
CA ALA A 123 6.18 0.70 -7.74
C ALA A 123 6.60 2.15 -7.44
N GLN A 124 5.64 3.03 -7.16
CA GLN A 124 5.93 4.43 -6.81
C GLN A 124 6.68 4.56 -5.47
N ALA A 125 6.28 3.79 -4.45
CA ALA A 125 6.94 3.74 -3.16
C ALA A 125 8.38 3.20 -3.27
N LEU A 126 8.58 2.15 -4.08
CA LEU A 126 9.91 1.62 -4.39
C LEU A 126 10.77 2.65 -5.10
N ALA A 127 10.28 3.24 -6.19
CA ALA A 127 11.02 4.24 -6.94
C ALA A 127 11.41 5.44 -6.06
N HIS A 128 10.53 5.86 -5.14
CA HIS A 128 10.86 6.90 -4.15
C HIS A 128 12.02 6.47 -3.25
N THR A 129 11.90 5.31 -2.63
CA THR A 129 12.92 4.78 -1.71
C THR A 129 14.27 4.59 -2.40
N ILE A 130 14.26 4.10 -3.65
CA ILE A 130 15.44 3.94 -4.50
C ILE A 130 16.13 5.28 -4.74
N VAL A 131 15.37 6.32 -5.09
CA VAL A 131 15.91 7.67 -5.33
C VAL A 131 16.51 8.26 -4.06
N GLU A 132 15.85 8.07 -2.91
CA GLU A 132 16.31 8.60 -1.63
C GLU A 132 17.57 7.92 -1.10
N HIS A 133 17.63 6.59 -1.17
CA HIS A 133 18.72 5.81 -0.59
C HIS A 133 19.82 5.46 -1.59
N ASN A 134 19.61 5.79 -2.88
CA ASN A 134 20.49 5.42 -3.99
C ASN A 134 20.84 3.92 -4.01
N ASN A 135 19.92 3.08 -3.53
CA ASN A 135 20.10 1.64 -3.38
C ASN A 135 19.12 0.89 -4.29
N ALA A 136 19.36 1.01 -5.59
CA ALA A 136 18.38 0.67 -6.61
C ALA A 136 18.26 -0.85 -6.88
N GLY A 137 19.39 -1.56 -6.90
CA GLY A 137 19.43 -2.98 -7.28
C GLY A 137 18.86 -3.92 -6.21
N SER A 138 19.37 -3.84 -4.98
CA SER A 138 19.06 -4.86 -3.96
C SER A 138 17.59 -4.82 -3.51
N MET A 139 17.01 -3.62 -3.40
CA MET A 139 15.61 -3.47 -2.94
C MET A 139 14.61 -3.98 -3.97
N LEU A 140 14.88 -3.73 -5.24
CA LEU A 140 14.02 -4.14 -6.33
C LEU A 140 14.09 -5.66 -6.52
N GLU A 141 15.30 -6.24 -6.50
CA GLU A 141 15.48 -7.70 -6.55
C GLU A 141 14.79 -8.44 -5.39
N GLU A 142 14.94 -7.94 -4.16
CA GLU A 142 14.25 -8.50 -2.99
C GLU A 142 12.73 -8.45 -3.15
N SER A 143 12.20 -7.32 -3.62
CA SER A 143 10.76 -7.14 -3.84
C SER A 143 10.20 -8.09 -4.91
N LEU A 144 10.97 -8.34 -5.98
CA LEU A 144 10.59 -9.23 -7.06
C LEU A 144 10.63 -10.71 -6.66
N SER A 145 11.59 -11.09 -5.81
CA SER A 145 11.78 -12.50 -5.41
C SER A 145 10.53 -13.15 -4.81
N ASN A 146 9.62 -12.34 -4.25
CA ASN A 146 8.39 -12.78 -3.59
C ASN A 146 7.16 -12.84 -4.51
N LEU A 147 7.33 -12.57 -5.81
CA LEU A 147 6.24 -12.44 -6.78
C LEU A 147 6.26 -13.53 -7.85
N GLU A 148 5.08 -13.84 -8.38
CA GLU A 148 4.95 -14.61 -9.63
C GLU A 148 5.50 -13.81 -10.82
N SER A 149 5.97 -14.51 -11.86
CA SER A 149 6.67 -13.90 -13.01
C SER A 149 5.88 -12.77 -13.70
N CYS A 150 4.56 -12.89 -13.84
CA CYS A 150 3.73 -11.85 -14.43
C CYS A 150 3.71 -10.57 -13.58
N ASN A 151 3.62 -10.70 -12.25
CA ASN A 151 3.60 -9.57 -11.33
C ASN A 151 4.99 -8.96 -11.15
N GLN A 152 6.06 -9.78 -11.24
CA GLN A 152 7.44 -9.31 -11.26
C GLN A 152 7.67 -8.33 -12.41
N ARG A 153 7.28 -8.74 -13.62
CA ARG A 153 7.41 -7.93 -14.82
C ARG A 153 6.66 -6.60 -14.68
N GLU A 154 5.39 -6.64 -14.30
CA GLU A 154 4.59 -5.43 -14.13
C GLU A 154 5.15 -4.50 -13.03
N LEU A 155 5.59 -5.06 -11.90
CA LEU A 155 6.23 -4.27 -10.84
C LEU A 155 7.50 -3.59 -11.35
N TYR A 156 8.35 -4.33 -12.07
CA TYR A 156 9.58 -3.83 -12.65
C TYR A 156 9.27 -2.67 -13.60
N GLU A 157 8.37 -2.88 -14.57
CA GLU A 157 7.97 -1.89 -15.57
C GLU A 157 7.48 -0.59 -14.91
N TYR A 158 6.52 -0.69 -13.99
CA TYR A 158 5.99 0.49 -13.30
C TYR A 158 7.05 1.20 -12.45
N THR A 159 7.99 0.45 -11.88
CA THR A 159 9.07 1.05 -11.08
C THR A 159 10.03 1.82 -11.97
N VAL A 160 10.38 1.30 -13.15
CA VAL A 160 11.22 2.03 -14.12
C VAL A 160 10.53 3.29 -14.62
N LEU A 161 9.24 3.21 -14.98
CA LEU A 161 8.46 4.38 -15.37
C LEU A 161 8.47 5.46 -14.27
N ALA A 162 8.30 5.07 -13.00
CA ALA A 162 8.35 5.98 -11.87
C ALA A 162 9.76 6.56 -11.60
N LEU A 163 10.83 5.79 -11.83
CA LEU A 163 12.22 6.27 -11.72
C LEU A 163 12.53 7.32 -12.79
N VAL A 164 12.05 7.11 -14.01
CA VAL A 164 12.19 8.05 -15.13
C VAL A 164 11.42 9.34 -14.85
N GLU A 165 10.19 9.23 -14.35
CA GLU A 165 9.37 10.38 -13.92
C GLU A 165 10.11 11.23 -12.87
N LYS A 166 10.77 10.57 -11.91
CA LYS A 166 11.59 11.21 -10.87
C LYS A 166 12.97 11.68 -11.34
N LYS A 167 13.31 11.51 -12.62
CA LYS A 167 14.62 11.90 -13.22
C LYS A 167 15.81 11.28 -12.48
N TYR A 168 15.67 10.02 -12.06
CA TYR A 168 16.76 9.30 -11.41
C TYR A 168 17.94 9.14 -12.37
N LYS A 169 19.16 9.50 -11.94
CA LYS A 169 20.34 9.59 -12.82
C LYS A 169 20.74 8.28 -13.49
N ALA A 170 20.44 7.14 -12.86
CA ALA A 170 20.75 5.82 -13.38
C ALA A 170 19.53 5.12 -13.99
N SER A 171 18.47 5.86 -14.34
CA SER A 171 17.25 5.28 -14.94
C SER A 171 17.52 4.50 -16.22
N ASP A 172 18.51 4.93 -17.00
CA ASP A 172 18.86 4.32 -18.30
C ASP A 172 19.26 2.84 -18.14
N VAL A 173 20.04 2.52 -17.10
CA VAL A 173 20.42 1.12 -16.79
C VAL A 173 19.19 0.25 -16.48
N PHE A 174 18.19 0.82 -15.80
CA PHE A 174 16.93 0.12 -15.50
C PHE A 174 16.04 -0.02 -16.73
N ILE A 175 16.08 0.95 -17.66
CA ILE A 175 15.37 0.85 -18.94
C ILE A 175 15.93 -0.32 -19.76
N ASP A 176 17.26 -0.42 -19.87
CA ASP A 176 17.93 -1.49 -20.61
C ASP A 176 17.55 -2.87 -20.05
N GLN A 177 17.61 -3.02 -18.72
CA GLN A 177 17.20 -4.23 -18.02
C GLN A 177 15.71 -4.54 -18.21
N ALA A 178 14.83 -3.53 -18.13
CA ALA A 178 13.39 -3.73 -18.37
C ALA A 178 13.13 -4.28 -19.78
N LEU A 179 13.82 -3.77 -20.79
CA LEU A 179 13.66 -4.22 -22.18
C LEU A 179 14.09 -5.68 -22.36
N GLU A 180 15.14 -6.11 -21.67
CA GLU A 180 15.56 -7.52 -21.65
C GLU A 180 14.49 -8.42 -21.02
N TYR A 181 13.93 -8.01 -19.88
CA TYR A 181 12.85 -8.74 -19.20
C TYR A 181 11.55 -8.82 -20.04
N ILE A 182 11.17 -7.74 -20.73
CA ILE A 182 9.93 -7.72 -21.53
C ILE A 182 10.08 -8.54 -22.81
N LYS A 183 11.27 -8.57 -23.42
CA LYS A 183 11.52 -9.35 -24.64
C LYS A 183 11.24 -10.83 -24.47
N GLU A 184 11.53 -11.40 -23.31
CA GLU A 184 11.24 -12.80 -23.04
C GLU A 184 9.73 -13.12 -23.08
N ALA A 185 8.87 -12.10 -23.01
CA ALA A 185 7.42 -12.23 -23.00
C ALA A 185 6.75 -11.96 -24.36
N ASP A 186 6.85 -10.73 -24.92
CA ASP A 186 6.16 -10.34 -26.17
C ASP A 186 6.75 -9.06 -26.79
N ALA A 187 6.90 -9.03 -28.12
CA ALA A 187 7.35 -7.85 -28.87
C ALA A 187 6.34 -6.69 -28.84
N SER A 188 5.03 -6.97 -28.79
CA SER A 188 4.01 -5.91 -28.74
C SER A 188 4.03 -5.13 -27.43
N GLU A 189 4.49 -5.75 -26.34
CA GLU A 189 4.61 -5.09 -25.04
C GLU A 189 5.78 -4.12 -24.99
N ILE A 190 6.85 -4.38 -25.76
CA ILE A 190 8.00 -3.48 -25.88
C ILE A 190 7.58 -2.15 -26.50
N ASP A 191 6.82 -2.18 -27.60
CA ASP A 191 6.33 -0.96 -28.25
C ASP A 191 5.45 -0.14 -27.29
N CYS A 192 4.61 -0.82 -26.51
CA CYS A 192 3.79 -0.18 -25.49
C CYS A 192 4.63 0.46 -24.37
N PHE A 193 5.66 -0.24 -23.90
CA PHE A 193 6.57 0.27 -22.87
C PHE A 193 7.36 1.49 -23.37
N ILE A 194 7.92 1.43 -24.58
CA ILE A 194 8.64 2.56 -25.19
C ILE A 194 7.70 3.75 -25.40
N ALA A 195 6.46 3.51 -25.84
CA ALA A 195 5.47 4.58 -25.97
C ALA A 195 5.17 5.25 -24.61
N ARG A 196 5.04 4.46 -23.53
CA ARG A 196 4.86 4.98 -22.16
C ARG A 196 6.07 5.78 -21.69
N LEU A 197 7.29 5.27 -21.90
CA LEU A 197 8.52 6.00 -21.59
C LEU A 197 8.60 7.33 -22.34
N THR A 198 8.31 7.32 -23.64
CA THR A 198 8.33 8.53 -24.49
C THR A 198 7.33 9.58 -24.02
N ALA A 199 6.16 9.15 -23.54
CA ALA A 199 5.15 10.04 -22.98
C ALA A 199 5.58 10.71 -21.66
N ILE A 200 6.37 10.02 -20.83
CA ILE A 200 6.90 10.55 -19.56
C ILE A 200 8.14 11.42 -19.83
N ASN A 201 9.09 10.90 -20.60
CA ASN A 201 10.34 11.55 -20.94
C ASN A 201 10.79 11.13 -22.35
N THR A 202 10.77 12.07 -23.28
CA THR A 202 11.13 11.83 -24.67
C THR A 202 12.56 11.32 -24.85
N GLN A 203 13.51 11.75 -24.01
CA GLN A 203 14.90 11.27 -24.07
C GLN A 203 15.02 9.81 -23.62
N ALA A 204 14.31 9.43 -22.56
CA ALA A 204 14.26 8.05 -22.09
C ALA A 204 13.62 7.12 -23.14
N GLY A 205 12.56 7.59 -23.82
CA GLY A 205 11.94 6.87 -24.92
C GLY A 205 12.89 6.68 -26.13
N GLN A 206 13.64 7.72 -26.50
CA GLN A 206 14.65 7.64 -27.56
C GLN A 206 15.77 6.65 -27.19
N HIS A 207 16.27 6.70 -25.96
CA HIS A 207 17.26 5.77 -25.47
C HIS A 207 16.78 4.31 -25.54
N ALA A 208 15.56 4.05 -25.05
CA ALA A 208 14.94 2.73 -25.12
C ALA A 208 14.80 2.22 -26.56
N GLN A 209 14.37 3.09 -27.50
CA GLN A 209 14.25 2.76 -28.91
C GLN A 209 15.62 2.44 -29.55
N GLU A 210 16.65 3.23 -29.23
CA GLU A 210 18.01 2.99 -29.70
C GLU A 210 18.56 1.66 -29.18
N TYR A 211 18.43 1.40 -27.88
CA TYR A 211 18.86 0.14 -27.28
C TYR A 211 18.15 -1.04 -27.93
N TYR A 212 16.83 -0.93 -28.11
CA TYR A 212 16.01 -1.98 -28.72
C TYR A 212 16.46 -2.26 -30.16
N SER A 213 16.69 -1.21 -30.96
CA SER A 213 17.13 -1.35 -32.37
C SER A 213 18.53 -1.94 -32.52
N LYS A 214 19.44 -1.68 -31.58
CA LYS A 214 20.85 -2.12 -31.65
C LYS A 214 21.06 -3.56 -31.19
N ASN A 215 20.26 -4.02 -30.22
CA ASN A 215 20.49 -5.30 -29.55
C ASN A 215 19.54 -6.41 -30.01
N PHE A 216 18.45 -6.07 -30.72
CA PHE A 216 17.40 -7.05 -31.06
C PHE A 216 17.01 -7.10 -32.54
N PHE A 217 17.65 -6.31 -33.40
CA PHE A 217 17.63 -6.41 -34.87
C PHE A 217 19.04 -6.61 -35.42
#